data_AF-A0A0G1TCM0-F1
#
_entry.id   AF-A0A0G1TCM0-F1
#
_cell.length_a   1.000
_cell.length_b   1.000
_cell.length_c   1.000
_cell.angle_alpha   90.00
_cell.angle_beta   90.00
_cell.angle_gamma   90.00
#
_symmetry.space_group_name_H-M   'P 1'
#
loop_
_entity.id
_entity.type
_entity.pdbx_description
1 polymer ?
#
loop_
_entity_poly.entity_id
_entity_poly.type
_entity_poly.pdbx_seq_one_letter_code
_entity_poly.pdbx_strand_id
1 'polypeptide(L)'
;MKKFITAAFVVVVFSGIGYWQLFSAPQGKNATPEYIQIRTNERVGDIADELKAKNIIRSSAVFLIDAKIIGLDTKILPGRYQVDGSVNVQGIINALMHPKNFEVSVTVPEGFTVQDIDARLTKMGLISSGDFSLVARPLEGFLFPDTYFVIGNNFKPASLVKKMNDTFLRKFTPEMQSAVAEHKRTLKDVIIMASILEKEVNKKNDYPIVAGILWKRLDSGWPLQADAAQK
;
A
#
# COMPACT_ATOMS: atom_id res chain seq x y z
N MET A 1 57.25 -2.47 21.18
CA MET A 1 56.70 -2.04 19.87
C MET A 1 56.26 -3.22 18.99
N LYS A 2 57.14 -4.17 18.62
CA LYS A 2 56.77 -5.30 17.73
C LYS A 2 55.56 -6.13 18.21
N LYS A 3 55.46 -6.42 19.51
CA LYS A 3 54.32 -7.17 20.11
C LYS A 3 52.97 -6.43 20.06
N PHE A 4 53.01 -5.10 20.12
CA PHE A 4 51.79 -4.27 19.99
C PHE A 4 51.32 -4.20 18.54
N ILE A 5 52.26 -4.11 17.59
CA ILE A 5 51.95 -4.11 16.15
C ILE A 5 51.36 -5.46 15.72
N THR A 6 51.93 -6.59 16.17
CA THR A 6 51.35 -7.90 15.89
C THR A 6 49.98 -8.11 16.54
N ALA A 7 49.77 -7.65 17.78
CA ALA A 7 48.45 -7.72 18.42
C ALA A 7 47.40 -6.88 17.67
N ALA A 8 47.75 -5.65 17.26
CA ALA A 8 46.86 -4.80 16.48
C ALA A 8 46.53 -5.42 15.10
N PHE A 9 47.53 -6.00 14.43
CA PHE A 9 47.32 -6.69 13.16
C PHE A 9 46.38 -7.90 13.28
N VAL A 10 46.55 -8.71 14.33
CA VAL A 10 45.66 -9.85 14.61
C VAL A 10 44.23 -9.37 14.86
N VAL A 11 44.02 -8.32 15.66
CA VAL A 11 42.68 -7.75 15.89
C VAL A 11 42.05 -7.27 14.58
N VAL A 12 42.81 -6.60 13.71
CA VAL A 12 42.32 -6.14 12.39
C VAL A 12 41.95 -7.32 11.50
N VAL A 13 42.76 -8.37 11.45
CA VAL A 13 42.49 -9.57 10.65
C VAL A 13 41.25 -10.32 11.17
N PHE A 14 41.14 -10.53 12.48
CA PHE A 14 39.95 -11.17 13.07
C PHE A 14 38.68 -10.33 12.91
N SER A 15 38.79 -8.99 13.04
CA SER A 15 37.68 -8.08 12.77
C SER A 15 37.28 -8.13 11.30
N GLY A 16 38.25 -8.22 10.39
CA GLY A 16 38.01 -8.37 8.95
C GLY A 16 37.36 -9.71 8.59
N ILE A 17 37.80 -10.81 9.19
CA ILE A 17 37.19 -12.14 9.00
C ILE A 17 35.77 -12.18 9.58
N GLY A 18 35.57 -11.62 10.78
CA GLY A 18 34.26 -11.51 11.41
C GLY A 18 33.29 -10.65 10.60
N TYR A 19 33.78 -9.52 10.07
CA TYR A 19 33.04 -8.69 9.12
C TYR A 19 32.70 -9.48 7.87
N TRP A 20 33.67 -10.16 7.25
CA TRP A 20 33.46 -10.93 6.02
C TRP A 20 32.45 -12.07 6.19
N GLN A 21 32.44 -12.77 7.34
CA GLN A 21 31.45 -13.80 7.65
C GLN A 21 30.04 -13.21 7.87
N LEU A 22 29.95 -12.09 8.59
CA LEU A 22 28.69 -11.37 8.79
C LEU A 22 28.24 -10.61 7.54
N PHE A 23 29.11 -10.37 6.59
CA PHE A 23 28.80 -9.69 5.33
C PHE A 23 28.33 -10.69 4.27
N SER A 24 29.00 -11.84 4.16
CA SER A 24 28.79 -12.80 3.07
C SER A 24 27.67 -13.82 3.35
N ALA A 25 27.29 -14.00 4.62
CA ALA A 25 26.24 -14.95 4.97
C ALA A 25 24.82 -14.39 4.65
N PRO A 26 23.85 -15.25 4.29
CA PRO A 26 22.42 -14.91 4.31
C PRO A 26 22.02 -14.38 5.69
N GLN A 27 21.44 -13.18 5.75
CA GLN A 27 21.31 -12.45 7.02
C GLN A 27 19.97 -12.69 7.74
N GLY A 28 18.98 -13.25 7.07
CA GLY A 28 17.71 -13.63 7.67
C GLY A 28 17.56 -15.14 7.82
N LYS A 29 16.79 -15.55 8.83
CA LYS A 29 16.24 -16.91 8.92
C LYS A 29 14.96 -17.05 8.07
N ASN A 30 14.34 -15.93 7.73
CA ASN A 30 13.10 -15.86 6.94
C ASN A 30 13.45 -15.78 5.45
N ALA A 31 13.17 -16.87 4.73
CA ALA A 31 13.15 -16.89 3.26
C ALA A 31 11.83 -16.32 2.68
N THR A 32 10.91 -15.88 3.55
CA THR A 32 9.66 -15.25 3.15
C THR A 32 9.87 -13.75 2.95
N PRO A 33 9.55 -13.18 1.79
CA PRO A 33 9.62 -11.75 1.57
C PRO A 33 8.73 -10.99 2.57
N GLU A 34 9.32 -10.05 3.30
CA GLU A 34 8.61 -9.20 4.26
C GLU A 34 8.54 -7.75 3.76
N TYR A 35 7.47 -7.05 4.12
CA TYR A 35 7.36 -5.62 3.86
C TYR A 35 7.87 -4.82 5.06
N ILE A 36 8.70 -3.81 4.76
CA ILE A 36 9.05 -2.74 5.68
C ILE A 36 8.47 -1.43 5.15
N GLN A 37 8.08 -0.53 6.06
CA GLN A 37 7.54 0.78 5.69
C GLN A 37 8.53 1.86 6.08
N ILE A 38 9.11 2.52 5.08
CA ILE A 38 10.04 3.62 5.27
C ILE A 38 9.27 4.94 5.23
N ARG A 39 9.31 5.68 6.33
CA ARG A 39 8.64 6.98 6.49
C ARG A 39 9.52 8.12 5.99
N THR A 40 8.89 9.25 5.67
CA THR A 40 9.63 10.48 5.33
C THR A 40 10.52 10.90 6.50
N ASN A 41 11.79 11.18 6.22
CA ASN A 41 12.82 11.55 7.20
C ASN A 41 13.15 10.48 8.25
N GLU A 42 12.78 9.22 8.01
CA GLU A 42 13.20 8.12 8.87
C GLU A 42 14.72 7.91 8.79
N ARG A 43 15.38 7.70 9.93
CA ARG A 43 16.84 7.56 9.97
C ARG A 43 17.20 6.15 9.54
N VAL A 44 18.31 6.01 8.81
CA VAL A 44 18.85 4.69 8.43
C VAL A 44 19.10 3.78 9.65
N GLY A 45 19.38 4.36 10.82
CA GLY A 45 19.46 3.64 12.10
C GLY A 45 18.15 2.95 12.48
N ASP A 46 17.04 3.68 12.40
CA ASP A 46 15.70 3.16 12.74
C ASP A 46 15.30 2.03 11.78
N ILE A 47 15.62 2.20 10.48
CA ILE A 47 15.41 1.18 9.44
C ILE A 47 16.22 -0.08 9.75
N ALA A 48 17.48 0.08 10.18
CA ALA A 48 18.34 -1.04 10.55
C ALA A 48 17.77 -1.83 11.74
N ASP A 49 17.22 -1.12 12.72
CA ASP A 49 16.63 -1.74 13.91
C ASP A 49 15.31 -2.43 13.58
N GLU A 50 14.47 -1.87 12.70
CA GLU A 50 13.27 -2.55 12.19
C GLU A 50 13.63 -3.82 11.42
N LEU A 51 14.61 -3.75 10.51
CA LEU A 51 15.10 -4.90 9.74
C LEU A 51 15.64 -6.02 10.67
N LYS A 52 16.33 -5.64 11.75
CA LYS A 52 16.83 -6.60 12.74
C LYS A 52 15.70 -7.19 13.57
N ALA A 53 14.75 -6.38 14.02
CA ALA A 53 13.60 -6.83 14.80
C ALA A 53 12.74 -7.85 14.02
N LYS A 54 12.63 -7.66 12.70
CA LYS A 54 11.97 -8.60 11.77
C LYS A 54 12.83 -9.81 11.39
N ASN A 55 14.04 -9.94 11.93
CA ASN A 55 15.02 -10.99 11.59
C ASN A 55 15.37 -11.03 10.08
N ILE A 56 15.27 -9.89 9.39
CA ILE A 56 15.69 -9.73 7.99
C ILE A 56 17.20 -9.56 7.92
N ILE A 57 17.80 -8.88 8.91
CA ILE A 57 19.26 -8.78 9.09
C ILE A 57 19.69 -9.34 10.45
N ARG A 58 20.92 -9.86 10.55
CA ARG A 58 21.50 -10.31 11.84
C ARG A 58 22.02 -9.16 12.69
N SER A 59 22.51 -8.10 12.05
CA SER A 59 23.23 -7.02 12.72
C SER A 59 22.92 -5.65 12.11
N SER A 60 22.32 -4.77 12.92
CA SER A 60 22.13 -3.35 12.59
C SER A 60 23.47 -2.66 12.29
N ALA A 61 24.54 -3.05 13.00
CA ALA A 61 25.85 -2.41 12.85
C ALA A 61 26.49 -2.64 11.48
N VAL A 62 26.41 -3.87 10.95
CA VAL A 62 26.93 -4.20 9.62
C VAL A 62 26.14 -3.46 8.54
N PHE A 63 24.80 -3.46 8.67
CA PHE A 63 23.93 -2.71 7.76
C PHE A 63 24.25 -1.21 7.76
N LEU A 64 24.44 -0.60 8.93
CA LEU A 64 24.75 0.83 9.03
C LEU A 64 26.10 1.20 8.43
N ILE A 65 27.12 0.35 8.57
CA ILE A 65 28.42 0.56 7.94
C ILE A 65 28.27 0.58 6.43
N ASP A 66 27.64 -0.45 5.85
CA ASP A 66 27.45 -0.55 4.40
C ASP A 66 26.55 0.57 3.86
N ALA A 67 25.44 0.85 4.55
CA ALA A 67 24.51 1.91 4.17
C ALA A 67 25.19 3.27 4.14
N LYS A 68 26.09 3.55 5.09
CA LYS A 68 26.86 4.79 5.13
C LYS A 68 27.91 4.88 4.02
N ILE A 69 28.60 3.78 3.70
CA ILE A 69 29.57 3.72 2.59
C ILE A 69 28.87 4.00 1.25
N ILE A 70 27.66 3.47 1.09
CA ILE A 70 26.87 3.56 -0.15
C ILE A 70 26.12 4.92 -0.26
N GLY A 71 25.94 5.62 0.86
CA GLY A 71 25.15 6.85 0.96
C GLY A 71 23.64 6.61 0.86
N LEU A 72 23.15 5.54 1.49
CA LEU A 72 21.75 5.13 1.45
C LEU A 72 20.81 6.22 2.00
N ASP A 73 21.25 6.94 3.01
CA ASP A 73 20.55 8.07 3.64
C ASP A 73 20.07 9.14 2.66
N THR A 74 20.83 9.36 1.59
CA THR A 74 20.49 10.36 0.54
C THR A 74 19.72 9.78 -0.63
N LYS A 75 19.68 8.45 -0.77
CA LYS A 75 19.16 7.75 -1.96
C LYS A 75 17.86 6.98 -1.69
N ILE A 76 17.58 6.66 -0.43
CA ILE A 76 16.40 5.91 -0.05
C ILE A 76 15.16 6.81 -0.12
N LEU A 77 14.08 6.28 -0.71
CA LEU A 77 12.82 6.98 -0.84
C LEU A 77 11.85 6.50 0.25
N PRO A 78 10.92 7.36 0.72
CA PRO A 78 9.83 6.89 1.56
C PRO A 78 8.89 5.97 0.76
N GLY A 79 8.47 4.85 1.36
CA GLY A 79 7.64 3.86 0.68
C GLY A 79 7.60 2.51 1.38
N ARG A 80 6.84 1.56 0.82
CA ARG A 80 6.87 0.16 1.27
C ARG A 80 7.79 -0.67 0.39
N TYR A 81 8.78 -1.30 1.03
CA TYR A 81 9.79 -2.11 0.37
C TYR A 81 9.57 -3.56 0.71
N GLN A 82 9.58 -4.41 -0.32
CA GLN A 82 9.65 -5.86 -0.13
C GLN A 82 11.12 -6.25 0.03
N VAL A 83 11.47 -6.80 1.19
CA VAL A 83 12.83 -7.22 1.52
C VAL A 83 12.84 -8.71 1.76
N ASP A 84 13.82 -9.39 1.17
CA ASP A 84 14.04 -10.81 1.33
C ASP A 84 15.21 -11.04 2.32
N GLY A 85 14.97 -11.76 3.40
CA GLY A 85 16.01 -12.09 4.39
C GLY A 85 17.02 -13.14 3.90
N SER A 86 16.76 -13.82 2.79
CA SER A 86 17.68 -14.81 2.23
C SER A 86 18.91 -14.21 1.55
N VAL A 87 18.87 -12.92 1.20
CA VAL A 87 20.01 -12.21 0.60
C VAL A 87 20.94 -11.63 1.66
N ASN A 88 22.15 -11.25 1.24
CA ASN A 88 23.13 -10.57 2.10
C ASN A 88 22.78 -9.08 2.27
N VAL A 89 23.48 -8.39 3.17
CA VAL A 89 23.27 -6.96 3.47
C VAL A 89 23.32 -6.10 2.21
N GLN A 90 24.26 -6.37 1.31
CA GLN A 90 24.39 -5.64 0.05
C GLN A 90 23.18 -5.85 -0.87
N GLY A 91 22.64 -7.08 -0.94
CA GLY A 91 21.42 -7.39 -1.66
C GLY A 91 20.21 -6.63 -1.12
N ILE A 92 20.10 -6.51 0.21
CA ILE A 92 19.06 -5.72 0.89
C ILE A 92 19.22 -4.24 0.55
N ILE A 93 20.42 -3.67 0.72
CA ILE A 93 20.67 -2.26 0.40
C ILE A 93 20.40 -1.96 -1.07
N ASN A 94 20.76 -2.88 -1.97
CA ASN A 94 20.46 -2.74 -3.39
C ASN A 94 18.95 -2.80 -3.66
N ALA A 95 18.20 -3.65 -2.98
CA ALA A 95 16.74 -3.70 -3.07
C ALA A 95 16.07 -2.42 -2.52
N LEU A 96 16.69 -1.74 -1.55
CA LEU A 96 16.23 -0.44 -1.03
C LEU A 96 16.57 0.73 -1.99
N MET A 97 17.71 0.68 -2.68
CA MET A 97 18.11 1.73 -3.63
C MET A 97 17.46 1.60 -5.01
N HIS A 98 17.37 0.37 -5.51
CA HIS A 98 16.78 0.04 -6.81
C HIS A 98 15.61 -0.91 -6.57
N PRO A 99 14.53 -0.46 -5.94
CA PRO A 99 13.40 -1.31 -5.67
C PRO A 99 12.85 -1.86 -6.97
N LYS A 100 13.07 -3.17 -7.20
CA LYS A 100 12.44 -3.89 -8.31
C LYS A 100 10.92 -3.84 -8.19
N ASN A 101 10.41 -3.79 -6.96
CA ASN A 101 9.01 -3.54 -6.61
C ASN A 101 9.01 -2.59 -5.40
N PHE A 102 8.78 -1.29 -5.59
CA PHE A 102 8.38 -0.41 -4.47
C PHE A 102 6.88 -0.21 -4.53
N GLU A 103 6.24 -0.27 -3.37
CA GLU A 103 4.82 0.03 -3.28
C GLU A 103 4.60 1.50 -2.89
N VAL A 104 3.87 2.21 -3.74
CA VAL A 104 3.31 3.53 -3.47
C VAL A 104 1.94 3.35 -2.81
N SER A 105 1.70 4.11 -1.74
CA SER A 105 0.41 4.12 -1.05
C SER A 105 -0.57 5.05 -1.78
N VAL A 106 -1.68 4.51 -2.27
CA VAL A 106 -2.78 5.24 -2.91
C VAL A 106 -4.01 5.11 -2.02
N THR A 107 -4.32 6.16 -1.27
CA THR A 107 -5.57 6.25 -0.51
C THR A 107 -6.71 6.71 -1.40
N VAL A 108 -7.82 5.99 -1.39
CA VAL A 108 -9.08 6.34 -2.06
C VAL A 108 -10.17 6.54 -0.99
N PRO A 109 -10.54 7.80 -0.68
CA PRO A 109 -11.62 8.09 0.27
C PRO A 109 -13.01 7.62 -0.20
N GLU A 110 -13.94 7.50 0.74
CA GLU A 110 -15.38 7.34 0.44
C GLU A 110 -15.87 8.53 -0.42
N GLY A 111 -16.86 8.29 -1.29
CA GLY A 111 -17.43 9.31 -2.18
C GLY A 111 -16.61 9.65 -3.44
N PHE A 112 -15.41 9.08 -3.61
CA PHE A 112 -14.60 9.26 -4.82
C PHE A 112 -15.24 8.58 -6.03
N THR A 113 -15.31 9.31 -7.14
CA THR A 113 -15.66 8.75 -8.45
C THR A 113 -14.43 8.12 -9.13
N VAL A 114 -14.64 7.34 -10.18
CA VAL A 114 -13.53 6.85 -11.02
C VAL A 114 -12.67 8.00 -11.57
N GLN A 115 -13.28 9.15 -11.90
CA GLN A 115 -12.55 10.33 -12.37
C GLN A 115 -11.68 10.95 -11.27
N ASP A 116 -12.15 10.99 -10.02
CA ASP A 116 -11.37 11.51 -8.89
C ASP A 116 -10.14 10.65 -8.61
N ILE A 117 -10.29 9.33 -8.73
CA ILE A 117 -9.19 8.37 -8.58
C ILE A 117 -8.17 8.55 -9.72
N ASP A 118 -8.64 8.69 -10.96
CA ASP A 118 -7.79 8.94 -12.13
C ASP A 118 -6.96 10.23 -11.98
N ALA A 119 -7.62 11.32 -11.58
CA ALA A 119 -6.97 12.61 -11.34
C ALA A 119 -5.93 12.51 -10.21
N ARG A 120 -6.24 11.77 -9.13
CA ARG A 120 -5.30 11.53 -8.02
C ARG A 120 -4.07 10.75 -8.49
N LEU A 121 -4.25 9.65 -9.21
CA LEU A 121 -3.15 8.84 -9.74
C LEU A 121 -2.27 9.63 -10.72
N THR A 122 -2.89 10.47 -11.55
CA THR A 122 -2.20 11.39 -12.48
C THR A 122 -1.35 12.40 -11.69
N LYS A 123 -1.91 13.00 -10.63
CA LYS A 123 -1.18 13.94 -9.76
C LYS A 123 0.00 13.28 -9.03
N MET A 124 -0.11 11.97 -8.75
CA MET A 124 0.98 11.17 -8.16
C MET A 124 2.05 10.75 -9.19
N GLY A 125 1.85 11.05 -10.49
CA GLY A 125 2.77 10.67 -11.56
C GLY A 125 2.76 9.17 -11.87
N LEU A 126 1.71 8.44 -11.47
CA LEU A 126 1.61 6.99 -11.67
C LEU A 126 1.04 6.63 -13.05
N ILE A 127 0.22 7.51 -13.65
CA ILE A 127 -0.47 7.29 -14.93
C ILE A 127 -0.57 8.57 -15.74
N SER A 128 -0.96 8.44 -17.02
CA SER A 128 -1.49 9.56 -17.79
C SER A 128 -2.98 9.75 -17.49
N SER A 129 -3.46 10.98 -17.64
CA SER A 129 -4.88 11.30 -17.43
C SER A 129 -5.77 10.43 -18.33
N GLY A 130 -6.77 9.80 -17.73
CA GLY A 130 -7.75 8.94 -18.39
C GLY A 130 -7.41 7.46 -18.38
N ASP A 131 -6.15 7.07 -18.15
CA ASP A 131 -5.71 5.66 -18.22
C ASP A 131 -6.45 4.77 -17.22
N PHE A 132 -6.70 5.28 -16.01
CA PHE A 132 -7.45 4.54 -15.01
C PHE A 132 -8.93 4.51 -15.35
N SER A 133 -9.48 5.65 -15.78
CA SER A 133 -10.88 5.76 -16.17
C SER A 133 -11.27 4.78 -17.28
N LEU A 134 -10.39 4.55 -18.25
CA LEU A 134 -10.61 3.62 -19.36
C LEU A 134 -10.92 2.19 -18.89
N VAL A 135 -10.25 1.73 -17.84
CA VAL A 135 -10.42 0.37 -17.31
C VAL A 135 -11.41 0.28 -16.14
N ALA A 136 -11.63 1.39 -15.43
CA ALA A 136 -12.39 1.43 -14.18
C ALA A 136 -13.87 1.81 -14.36
N ARG A 137 -14.24 2.56 -15.40
CA ARG A 137 -15.62 3.05 -15.63
C ARG A 137 -16.72 1.98 -15.53
N PRO A 138 -16.54 0.74 -16.06
CA PRO A 138 -17.58 -0.30 -15.93
C PRO A 138 -17.87 -0.72 -14.48
N LEU A 139 -16.98 -0.38 -13.54
CA LEU A 139 -17.04 -0.74 -12.12
C LEU A 139 -17.28 0.48 -11.23
N GLU A 140 -17.80 1.59 -11.76
CA GLU A 140 -18.20 2.75 -10.96
C GLU A 140 -19.12 2.32 -9.80
N GLY A 141 -18.77 2.72 -8.56
CA GLY A 141 -19.46 2.32 -7.34
C GLY A 141 -19.12 0.93 -6.80
N PHE A 142 -18.36 0.10 -7.55
CA PHE A 142 -17.90 -1.23 -7.13
C PHE A 142 -16.42 -1.28 -6.75
N LEU A 143 -15.72 -0.13 -6.82
CA LEU A 143 -14.34 0.00 -6.39
C LEU A 143 -14.32 0.46 -4.93
N PHE A 144 -13.97 -0.46 -4.02
CA PHE A 144 -14.04 -0.18 -2.58
C PHE A 144 -13.07 0.95 -2.17
N PRO A 145 -13.49 1.91 -1.33
CA PRO A 145 -12.61 2.94 -0.79
C PRO A 145 -11.71 2.36 0.30
N ASP A 146 -10.39 2.44 0.10
CA ASP A 146 -9.37 1.98 1.04
C ASP A 146 -8.01 2.60 0.68
N THR A 147 -6.97 2.27 1.45
CA THR A 147 -5.58 2.53 1.10
C THR A 147 -4.95 1.34 0.40
N TYR A 148 -4.62 1.51 -0.88
CA TYR A 148 -4.05 0.50 -1.75
C TYR A 148 -2.55 0.73 -1.96
N PHE A 149 -1.77 -0.29 -1.69
CA PHE A 149 -0.36 -0.33 -2.06
C PHE A 149 -0.22 -0.85 -3.48
N VAL A 150 0.42 -0.07 -4.36
CA VAL A 150 0.59 -0.39 -5.78
C VAL A 150 2.04 -0.27 -6.19
N ILE A 151 2.48 -1.13 -7.11
CA ILE A 151 3.85 -1.08 -7.62
C ILE A 151 4.04 0.25 -8.35
N GLY A 152 4.97 1.09 -7.87
CA GLY A 152 5.21 2.42 -8.44
C GLY A 152 5.92 2.37 -9.78
N ASN A 153 6.88 1.44 -9.96
CA ASN A 153 7.49 1.19 -11.26
C ASN A 153 6.61 0.29 -12.13
N ASN A 154 6.37 0.68 -13.37
CA ASN A 154 5.51 -0.06 -14.30
C ASN A 154 4.09 -0.31 -13.73
N PHE A 155 3.54 0.71 -13.06
CA PHE A 155 2.18 0.66 -12.52
C PHE A 155 1.16 0.34 -13.62
N LYS A 156 0.24 -0.58 -13.32
CA LYS A 156 -0.85 -0.96 -14.23
C LYS A 156 -2.20 -0.59 -13.61
N PRO A 157 -2.99 0.31 -14.21
CA PRO A 157 -4.31 0.68 -13.72
C PRO A 157 -5.24 -0.52 -13.47
N ALA A 158 -5.24 -1.48 -14.39
CA ALA A 158 -6.08 -2.69 -14.28
C ALA A 158 -5.76 -3.53 -13.03
N SER A 159 -4.51 -3.53 -12.55
CA SER A 159 -4.12 -4.23 -11.34
C SER A 159 -4.73 -3.57 -10.09
N LEU A 160 -4.79 -2.23 -10.06
CA LEU A 160 -5.46 -1.51 -8.98
C LEU A 160 -6.98 -1.73 -9.04
N VAL A 161 -7.60 -1.61 -10.21
CA VAL A 161 -9.04 -1.87 -10.41
C VAL A 161 -9.43 -3.25 -9.87
N LYS A 162 -8.66 -4.29 -10.23
CA LYS A 162 -8.89 -5.64 -9.72
C LYS A 162 -8.79 -5.69 -8.19
N LYS A 163 -7.76 -5.09 -7.60
CA LYS A 163 -7.55 -5.07 -6.14
C LYS A 163 -8.70 -4.37 -5.40
N MET A 164 -9.22 -3.28 -5.96
CA MET A 164 -10.36 -2.55 -5.40
C MET A 164 -11.65 -3.38 -5.49
N ASN A 165 -11.93 -3.99 -6.65
CA ASN A 165 -13.10 -4.82 -6.86
C ASN A 165 -13.06 -6.11 -6.01
N ASP A 166 -11.91 -6.78 -5.90
CA ASP A 166 -11.74 -7.93 -5.02
C ASP A 166 -11.97 -7.55 -3.54
N THR A 167 -11.58 -6.33 -3.17
CA THR A 167 -11.84 -5.80 -1.82
C THR A 167 -13.33 -5.54 -1.61
N PHE A 168 -14.02 -4.98 -2.59
CA PHE A 168 -15.47 -4.83 -2.57
C PHE A 168 -16.18 -6.18 -2.36
N LEU A 169 -15.85 -7.18 -3.18
CA LEU A 169 -16.46 -8.51 -3.11
C LEU A 169 -16.25 -9.20 -1.76
N ARG A 170 -15.08 -8.98 -1.14
CA ARG A 170 -14.77 -9.51 0.20
C ARG A 170 -15.50 -8.76 1.32
N LYS A 171 -15.73 -7.46 1.15
CA LYS A 171 -16.45 -6.62 2.13
C LYS A 171 -17.97 -6.76 1.99
N PHE A 172 -18.45 -7.15 0.82
CA PHE A 172 -19.86 -7.39 0.53
C PHE A 172 -20.26 -8.80 0.97
N THR A 173 -20.56 -8.94 2.26
CA THR A 173 -20.75 -10.23 2.94
C THR A 173 -21.98 -11.00 2.44
N PRO A 174 -22.05 -12.33 2.67
CA PRO A 174 -23.23 -13.13 2.32
C PRO A 174 -24.53 -12.60 2.93
N GLU A 175 -24.49 -12.07 4.15
CA GLU A 175 -25.65 -11.49 4.82
C GLU A 175 -26.16 -10.25 4.07
N MET A 176 -25.24 -9.39 3.59
CA MET A 176 -25.61 -8.24 2.76
C MET A 176 -26.21 -8.68 1.43
N GLN A 177 -25.64 -9.72 0.80
CA GLN A 177 -26.16 -10.29 -0.45
C GLN A 177 -27.59 -10.83 -0.28
N SER A 178 -27.85 -11.56 0.81
CA SER A 178 -29.18 -12.06 1.15
C SER A 178 -30.18 -10.92 1.38
N ALA A 179 -29.77 -9.86 2.09
CA ALA A 179 -30.63 -8.69 2.33
C ALA A 179 -31.02 -7.97 1.01
N VAL A 180 -30.09 -7.86 0.05
CA VAL A 180 -30.41 -7.29 -1.28
C VAL A 180 -31.47 -8.13 -1.99
N ALA A 181 -31.35 -9.46 -1.95
CA ALA A 181 -32.28 -10.38 -2.59
C ALA A 181 -33.68 -10.36 -1.94
N GLU A 182 -33.75 -10.26 -0.60
CA GLU A 182 -35.01 -10.21 0.15
C GLU A 182 -35.86 -8.98 -0.23
N HIS A 183 -35.22 -7.84 -0.45
CA HIS A 183 -35.90 -6.60 -0.82
C HIS A 183 -36.20 -6.47 -2.32
N LYS A 184 -36.03 -7.54 -3.12
CA LYS A 184 -36.26 -7.56 -4.58
C LYS A 184 -35.54 -6.43 -5.33
N ARG A 185 -34.38 -6.01 -4.83
CA ARG A 185 -33.53 -4.98 -5.48
C ARG A 185 -32.40 -5.65 -6.23
N THR A 186 -31.93 -5.00 -7.29
CA THR A 186 -30.65 -5.41 -7.87
C THR A 186 -29.51 -4.84 -7.04
N LEU A 187 -28.35 -5.51 -7.04
CA LEU A 187 -27.15 -4.98 -6.41
C LEU A 187 -26.81 -3.58 -6.95
N LYS A 188 -26.99 -3.37 -8.26
CA LYS A 188 -26.76 -2.08 -8.90
C LYS A 188 -27.63 -0.97 -8.29
N ASP A 189 -28.91 -1.23 -8.03
CA ASP A 189 -29.81 -0.23 -7.42
C ASP A 189 -29.36 0.12 -6.00
N VAL A 190 -28.90 -0.87 -5.24
CA VAL A 190 -28.40 -0.67 -3.87
C VAL A 190 -27.11 0.15 -3.88
N ILE A 191 -26.20 -0.09 -4.83
CA ILE A 191 -24.98 0.71 -4.98
C ILE A 191 -25.28 2.14 -5.43
N ILE A 192 -26.24 2.33 -6.34
CA ILE A 192 -26.69 3.68 -6.73
C ILE A 192 -27.31 4.40 -5.53
N MET A 193 -28.15 3.72 -4.75
CA MET A 193 -28.72 4.30 -3.54
C MET A 193 -27.64 4.67 -2.53
N ALA A 194 -26.65 3.79 -2.33
CA ALA A 194 -25.51 4.05 -1.45
C ALA A 194 -24.69 5.26 -1.93
N SER A 195 -24.47 5.43 -3.23
CA SER A 195 -23.72 6.56 -3.76
C SER A 195 -24.46 7.90 -3.61
N ILE A 196 -25.79 7.89 -3.73
CA ILE A 196 -26.63 9.06 -3.42
C ILE A 196 -26.53 9.38 -1.93
N LEU A 197 -26.73 8.39 -1.07
CA LEU A 197 -26.66 8.57 0.38
C LEU A 197 -25.30 9.12 0.83
N GLU A 198 -24.20 8.61 0.27
CA GLU A 198 -22.85 9.07 0.60
C GLU A 198 -22.64 10.56 0.31
N LYS A 199 -23.28 11.09 -0.74
CA LYS A 199 -23.19 12.51 -1.10
C LYS A 199 -24.18 13.40 -0.35
N GLU A 200 -25.33 12.87 0.05
CA GLU A 200 -26.41 13.63 0.69
C GLU A 200 -26.32 13.65 2.23
N VAL A 201 -25.80 12.58 2.83
CA VAL A 201 -25.90 12.35 4.27
C VAL A 201 -24.60 12.72 4.97
N ASN A 202 -24.65 13.75 5.80
CA ASN A 202 -23.49 14.22 6.56
C ASN A 202 -23.16 13.36 7.79
N LYS A 203 -24.15 12.68 8.38
CA LYS A 203 -24.00 11.90 9.61
C LYS A 203 -24.34 10.45 9.39
N LYS A 204 -23.41 9.54 9.75
CA LYS A 204 -23.59 8.10 9.54
C LYS A 204 -24.84 7.53 10.23
N ASN A 205 -25.27 8.10 11.34
CA ASN A 205 -26.49 7.67 12.05
C ASN A 205 -27.78 7.96 11.28
N ASP A 206 -27.75 8.88 10.33
CA ASP A 206 -28.94 9.29 9.56
C ASP A 206 -29.14 8.43 8.31
N TYR A 207 -28.15 7.61 7.90
CA TYR A 207 -28.26 6.75 6.71
C TYR A 207 -29.52 5.89 6.69
N PRO A 208 -29.92 5.17 7.75
CA PRO A 208 -31.12 4.32 7.69
C PRO A 208 -32.41 5.12 7.50
N ILE A 209 -32.47 6.32 8.09
CA ILE A 209 -33.64 7.20 8.01
C ILE A 209 -33.76 7.75 6.59
N VAL A 210 -32.68 8.31 6.06
CA VAL A 210 -32.66 8.89 4.71
C VAL A 210 -32.85 7.81 3.66
N ALA A 211 -32.19 6.66 3.79
CA ALA A 211 -32.39 5.51 2.90
C ALA A 211 -33.84 5.06 2.86
N GLY A 212 -34.49 4.95 4.03
CA GLY A 212 -35.89 4.58 4.12
C GLY A 212 -36.83 5.57 3.41
N ILE A 213 -36.53 6.87 3.47
CA ILE A 213 -37.29 7.90 2.75
C ILE A 213 -37.08 7.76 1.23
N LEU A 214 -35.82 7.63 0.78
CA LEU A 214 -35.50 7.55 -0.66
C LEU A 214 -36.08 6.28 -1.30
N TRP A 215 -36.01 5.14 -0.62
CA TRP A 215 -36.66 3.91 -1.10
C TRP A 215 -38.18 4.05 -1.21
N LYS A 216 -38.85 4.62 -0.20
CA LYS A 216 -40.30 4.86 -0.24
C LYS A 216 -40.71 5.78 -1.40
N ARG A 217 -39.91 6.82 -1.67
CA ARG A 217 -40.13 7.71 -2.83
C ARG A 217 -40.01 6.95 -4.14
N LEU A 218 -38.93 6.18 -4.30
CA LEU A 218 -38.69 5.38 -5.51
C LEU A 218 -39.84 4.39 -5.78
N ASP A 219 -40.31 3.70 -4.73
CA ASP A 219 -41.41 2.73 -4.83
C ASP A 219 -42.76 3.37 -5.15
N SER A 220 -42.94 4.63 -4.75
CA SER A 220 -44.14 5.41 -5.06
C SER A 220 -44.06 6.12 -6.42
N GLY A 221 -42.99 5.88 -7.20
CA GLY A 221 -42.76 6.51 -8.50
C GLY A 221 -42.43 8.00 -8.43
N TRP A 222 -42.04 8.51 -7.25
CA TRP A 222 -41.66 9.91 -7.08
C TRP A 222 -40.20 10.13 -7.46
N PRO A 223 -39.86 11.29 -8.07
CA PRO A 223 -38.46 11.66 -8.28
C PRO A 223 -37.74 11.75 -6.93
N LEU A 224 -36.49 11.27 -6.88
CA LEU A 224 -35.71 11.26 -5.64
C LEU A 224 -35.41 12.69 -5.13
N GLN A 225 -35.24 13.64 -6.07
CA GLN A 225 -34.89 15.04 -5.80
C GLN A 225 -33.66 15.17 -4.89
N ALA A 226 -32.67 14.28 -5.07
CA ALA A 226 -31.37 14.35 -4.44
C ALA A 226 -30.43 15.16 -5.34
N ASP A 227 -29.74 16.16 -4.79
CA ASP A 227 -28.79 17.01 -5.51
C ASP A 227 -27.62 16.16 -6.06
N ALA A 228 -27.28 15.08 -5.36
CA ALA A 228 -26.30 14.08 -5.74
C ALA A 228 -26.64 13.28 -7.01
N ALA A 229 -27.92 13.22 -7.40
CA ALA A 229 -28.37 12.46 -8.58
C ALA A 229 -28.23 13.26 -9.90
N GLN A 230 -27.83 14.53 -9.84
CA GLN A 230 -27.78 15.43 -11.02
C GLN A 230 -26.37 15.63 -11.61
N LYS A 231 -25.35 14.86 -11.19
CA LYS A 231 -23.99 14.95 -11.72
C LYS A 231 -23.52 13.65 -12.37
#